data_AF-A0A4Y9SUX4-F1
#
_entry.id   AF-A0A4Y9SUX4-F1
#
_cell.length_a   1.000
_cell.length_b   1.000
_cell.length_c   1.000
_cell.angle_alpha   90.00
_cell.angle_beta   90.00
_cell.angle_gamma   90.00
#
_symmetry.space_group_name_H-M   'P 1'
#
loop_
_entity.id
_entity.type
_entity.pdbx_description
1 polymer ?
#
loop_
_entity_poly.entity_id
_entity_poly.type
_entity_poly.pdbx_seq_one_letter_code
_entity_poly.pdbx_strand_id
1 'polypeptide(L)'
;MTECHRTPDQARRDYGAGLLKSAVLVRVPMSRTDWMIRLLGRKGDEGMLLDVATLEPAVYRSLDRAAAALEQIGFAVERLQSA
;
A
#
# COMPACT_ATOMS: atom_id res chain seq x y z
N MET A 1 3.80 2.06 -19.29
CA MET A 1 3.16 1.48 -18.09
C MET A 1 2.57 2.65 -17.35
N THR A 2 1.25 2.74 -17.26
CA THR A 2 0.59 3.85 -16.54
C THR A 2 0.65 3.51 -15.06
N GLU A 3 1.41 4.29 -14.29
CA GLU A 3 1.50 4.14 -12.85
C GLU A 3 0.11 4.39 -12.26
N CYS A 4 -0.49 3.34 -11.69
CA CYS A 4 -1.81 3.44 -11.06
C CYS A 4 -1.58 3.96 -9.64
N HIS A 5 -2.23 5.05 -9.26
CA HIS A 5 -2.06 5.64 -7.93
C HIS A 5 -3.40 5.65 -7.20
N ARG A 6 -3.44 5.17 -5.94
CA ARG A 6 -4.67 4.97 -5.17
C ARG A 6 -4.60 5.67 -3.83
N THR A 7 -5.58 6.49 -3.50
CA THR A 7 -5.74 7.01 -2.12
C THR A 7 -6.20 5.89 -1.17
N PRO A 8 -6.01 6.00 0.16
CA PRO A 8 -6.46 5.01 1.14
C PRO A 8 -7.96 4.76 1.10
N ASP A 9 -8.76 5.79 0.83
CA ASP A 9 -10.21 5.64 0.70
C ASP A 9 -10.57 4.83 -0.56
N GLN A 10 -9.87 5.08 -1.68
CA GLN A 10 -10.03 4.29 -2.90
C GLN A 10 -9.54 2.85 -2.70
N ALA A 11 -8.41 2.66 -2.02
CA ALA A 11 -7.86 1.35 -1.72
C ALA A 11 -8.82 0.51 -0.86
N ARG A 12 -9.45 1.11 0.15
CA ARG A 12 -10.45 0.44 1.00
C ARG A 12 -11.67 0.01 0.18
N ARG A 13 -12.14 0.87 -0.73
CA ARG A 13 -13.24 0.55 -1.66
C ARG A 13 -12.87 -0.58 -2.62
N ASP A 14 -11.70 -0.50 -3.25
CA ASP A 14 -11.22 -1.51 -4.19
C ASP A 14 -10.97 -2.87 -3.49
N TYR A 15 -10.52 -2.86 -2.24
CA TYR A 15 -10.40 -4.06 -1.40
C TYR A 15 -11.77 -4.69 -1.13
N GLY A 16 -12.75 -3.89 -0.66
CA GLY A 16 -14.12 -4.37 -0.44
C GLY A 16 -14.81 -4.88 -1.70
N ALA A 17 -14.47 -4.34 -2.87
CA ALA A 17 -14.95 -4.80 -4.17
C ALA A 17 -14.20 -6.05 -4.72
N GLY A 18 -13.18 -6.53 -4.01
CA GLY A 18 -12.35 -7.67 -4.43
C GLY A 18 -11.44 -7.38 -5.63
N LEU A 19 -11.23 -6.10 -5.94
CA LEU A 19 -10.32 -5.62 -6.99
C LEU A 19 -8.87 -5.68 -6.53
N LEU A 20 -8.62 -5.40 -5.24
CA LEU A 20 -7.33 -5.63 -4.61
C LEU A 20 -7.22 -7.06 -4.08
N LYS A 21 -6.09 -7.71 -4.36
CA LYS A 21 -5.82 -9.09 -3.97
C LYS A 21 -4.68 -9.21 -2.98
N SER A 22 -3.70 -8.33 -3.05
CA SER A 22 -2.55 -8.37 -2.17
C SER A 22 -1.97 -6.96 -1.99
N ALA A 23 -1.13 -6.80 -0.97
CA ALA A 23 -0.35 -5.59 -0.77
C ALA A 23 1.06 -5.97 -0.34
N VAL A 24 2.03 -5.13 -0.72
CA VAL A 24 3.45 -5.35 -0.45
C VAL A 24 4.01 -4.09 0.18
N LEU A 25 4.81 -4.27 1.23
CA LEU A 25 5.58 -3.20 1.85
C LEU A 25 6.93 -3.10 1.15
N VAL A 26 7.21 -1.93 0.59
CA VAL A 26 8.42 -1.65 -0.19
C VAL A 26 9.25 -0.62 0.58
N ARG A 27 10.53 -0.89 0.80
CA ARG A 27 11.43 0.12 1.38
C ARG A 27 11.70 1.23 0.37
N VAL A 28 11.66 2.47 0.83
CA VAL A 28 12.02 3.63 0.01
C VAL A 28 13.54 3.59 -0.26
N PRO A 29 13.98 3.64 -1.53
CA PRO A 29 15.40 3.73 -1.86
C PRO A 29 16.06 4.92 -1.16
N MET A 30 17.30 4.75 -0.69
CA MET A 30 18.06 5.77 0.07
C MET A 30 17.54 6.12 1.47
N SER A 31 16.42 5.54 1.92
CA SER A 31 15.90 5.72 3.28
C SER A 31 15.98 4.41 4.08
N ARG A 32 16.55 4.47 5.29
CA ARG A 32 16.73 3.28 6.14
C ARG A 32 15.46 2.85 6.87
N THR A 33 14.55 3.79 7.09
CA THR A 33 13.39 3.63 7.97
C THR A 33 12.06 3.75 7.25
N ASP A 34 12.08 4.26 6.02
CA ASP A 34 10.88 4.64 5.31
C ASP A 34 10.35 3.51 4.42
N TRP A 35 9.04 3.34 4.48
CA TRP A 35 8.29 2.28 3.83
C TRP A 35 7.16 2.87 2.99
N MET A 36 6.87 2.26 1.87
CA MET A 36 5.72 2.56 1.02
C MET A 36 4.87 1.30 0.88
N ILE A 37 3.59 1.51 0.64
CA ILE A 37 2.65 0.43 0.36
C ILE A 37 2.39 0.36 -1.13
N ARG A 38 2.63 -0.81 -1.71
CA ARG A 38 2.26 -1.13 -3.08
C ARG A 38 1.08 -2.10 -3.05
N LEU A 39 -0.03 -1.69 -3.63
CA LEU A 39 -1.26 -2.46 -3.75
C LEU A 39 -1.25 -3.24 -5.08
N LEU A 40 -1.61 -4.51 -4.99
CA LEU A 40 -1.67 -5.43 -6.12
C LEU A 40 -3.12 -5.85 -6.34
N GLY A 41 -3.67 -5.48 -7.51
CA GLY A 41 -5.02 -5.81 -7.92
C GLY A 41 -5.10 -6.97 -8.91
N ARG A 42 -6.30 -7.17 -9.49
CA ARG A 42 -6.49 -8.13 -10.58
C ARG A 42 -5.53 -7.83 -11.73
N LYS A 43 -4.85 -8.90 -12.18
CA LYS A 43 -3.92 -9.03 -13.31
C LYS A 43 -3.68 -7.73 -14.10
N GLY A 44 -2.65 -6.97 -13.70
CA GLY A 44 -2.17 -5.76 -14.38
C GLY A 44 -2.43 -4.45 -13.64
N ASP A 45 -3.22 -4.51 -12.57
CA ASP A 45 -3.65 -3.32 -11.83
C ASP A 45 -2.84 -3.16 -10.53
N GLU A 46 -1.58 -2.76 -10.67
CA GLU A 46 -0.67 -2.50 -9.56
C GLU A 46 -0.56 -0.99 -9.32
N GLY A 47 -0.64 -0.57 -8.05
CA GLY A 47 -0.56 0.84 -7.74
C GLY A 47 -0.01 1.20 -6.37
N MET A 48 0.50 2.41 -6.23
CA MET A 48 0.98 2.91 -4.94
C MET A 48 -0.16 3.51 -4.13
N LEU A 49 -0.11 3.31 -2.82
CA LEU A 49 -0.97 4.04 -1.91
C LEU A 49 -0.53 5.51 -1.86
N LEU A 50 -1.47 6.44 -1.96
CA LEU A 50 -1.24 7.89 -1.94
C LEU A 50 -1.70 8.51 -0.63
N ASP A 51 -0.99 9.54 -0.18
CA ASP A 51 -1.50 10.45 0.84
C ASP A 51 -2.66 11.29 0.28
N VAL A 52 -3.74 11.45 1.03
CA VAL A 52 -4.94 12.16 0.56
C VAL A 52 -4.71 13.67 0.47
N ALA A 53 -3.83 14.22 1.31
CA ALA A 53 -3.57 15.66 1.37
C ALA A 53 -2.61 16.12 0.26
N THR A 54 -1.60 15.30 -0.07
CA THR A 54 -0.59 15.66 -1.10
C THR A 54 -0.78 14.96 -2.43
N LEU A 55 -1.60 13.89 -2.49
CA LEU A 55 -1.72 13.00 -3.65
C LEU A 55 -0.37 12.39 -4.07
N GLU A 56 0.61 12.36 -3.16
CA GLU A 56 1.92 11.75 -3.36
C GLU A 56 1.97 10.36 -2.72
N PRO A 57 2.92 9.48 -3.10
CA PRO A 57 3.07 8.17 -2.48
C PRO A 57 3.14 8.28 -0.95
N ALA A 58 2.29 7.52 -0.27
CA ALA A 58 2.26 7.48 1.18
C ALA A 58 3.54 6.81 1.70
N VAL A 59 4.39 7.62 2.33
CA VAL A 59 5.64 7.17 2.95
C VAL A 59 5.46 7.10 4.48
N TYR A 60 5.72 5.91 5.01
CA TYR A 60 5.62 5.60 6.43
C TYR A 60 7.02 5.46 7.03
N ARG A 61 7.34 6.27 8.05
CA ARG A 61 8.64 6.27 8.74
C ARG A 61 8.94 4.99 9.54
N SER A 62 8.01 4.04 9.58
CA SER A 62 8.14 2.81 10.35
C SER A 62 7.26 1.72 9.75
N LEU A 63 7.74 0.49 9.81
CA LEU A 63 7.04 -0.69 9.32
C LEU A 63 5.68 -0.88 10.01
N ASP A 64 5.65 -0.67 11.33
CA ASP A 64 4.43 -0.76 12.15
C ASP A 64 3.32 0.18 11.65
N ARG A 65 3.66 1.43 11.32
CA ARG A 65 2.70 2.38 10.76
C ARG A 65 2.21 1.98 9.38
N ALA A 66 3.08 1.41 8.56
CA ALA A 66 2.70 0.91 7.25
C ALA A 66 1.78 -0.32 7.37
N ALA A 67 2.04 -1.21 8.33
CA ALA A 67 1.18 -2.34 8.65
C ALA A 67 -0.20 -1.86 9.14
N ALA A 68 -0.25 -0.92 10.08
CA ALA A 68 -1.50 -0.35 10.58
C ALA A 68 -2.33 0.29 9.46
N ALA A 69 -1.68 0.93 8.46
CA ALA A 69 -2.38 1.47 7.30
C ALA A 69 -2.99 0.38 6.40
N LEU A 70 -2.31 -0.77 6.24
CA LEU A 70 -2.86 -1.93 5.52
C LEU A 70 -4.08 -2.51 6.24
N GLU A 71 -4.04 -2.60 7.57
CA GLU A 71 -5.17 -3.05 8.38
C GLU A 71 -6.37 -2.11 8.25
N GLN A 72 -6.15 -0.78 8.19
CA GLN A 72 -7.21 0.20 7.95
C GLN A 72 -7.86 0.06 6.57
N ILE A 73 -7.11 -0.38 5.56
CA ILE A 73 -7.63 -0.69 4.22
C ILE A 73 -8.47 -1.98 4.24
N GLY A 74 -8.19 -2.88 5.18
CA GLY A 74 -8.88 -4.16 5.35
C GLY A 74 -8.00 -5.38 5.10
N PHE A 75 -6.70 -5.20 4.79
CA PHE A 75 -5.77 -6.32 4.66
C PHE A 75 -5.42 -6.90 6.03
N ALA A 76 -5.51 -8.22 6.17
CA ALA A 76 -4.97 -8.92 7.32
C ALA A 76 -3.44 -8.99 7.20
N VAL A 77 -2.71 -8.35 8.13
CA VAL A 77 -1.25 -8.42 8.20
C VAL A 77 -0.87 -9.61 9.08
N GLU A 78 -0.92 -10.83 8.53
CA GLU A 78 -0.78 -12.06 9.33
C GLU A 78 0.68 -12.40 9.68
N ARG A 79 1.67 -12.00 8.86
CA ARG A 79 3.10 -12.13 9.17
C ARG A 79 3.94 -11.48 8.07
N LEU A 80 4.92 -10.65 8.46
CA LEU A 80 6.01 -10.30 7.54
C LEU A 80 6.86 -11.55 7.31
N GLN A 81 6.74 -12.17 6.14
CA GLN A 81 7.80 -13.05 5.66
C GLN A 81 8.95 -12.16 5.18
N SER A 82 10.03 -12.11 5.97
CA SER A 82 11.33 -11.70 5.47
C SER A 82 11.78 -12.72 4.43
N ALA A 83 11.66 -12.36 3.16
CA ALA A 83 12.31 -13.08 2.06
C ALA A 83 13.81 -12.79 2.05
#